data_AF-A0A2P8WBK3-F1
#
_entry.id   AF-A0A2P8WBK3-F1
#
_cell.length_a   1.000
_cell.length_b   1.000
_cell.length_c   1.000
_cell.angle_alpha   90.00
_cell.angle_beta   90.00
_cell.angle_gamma   90.00
#
_symmetry.space_group_name_H-M   'P 1'
#
loop_
_entity.id
_entity.type
_entity.pdbx_description
1 polymer ?
#
loop_
_entity_poly.entity_id
_entity_poly.type
_entity_poly.pdbx_seq_one_letter_code
_entity_poly.pdbx_strand_id
1 'polypeptide(L)'
;PATAAAPEPAPAATAPGSDTPALVSDLATPAPFWAKAEAERQARLERIRETAIEEPEPEPAASELLEPAIEFDEAFLWSAEVLAAQGRRPDQISAEEITWLNQLRKGLNKTRLGLVNQLKAIVGQGPLNQEAVDEIEALLLQADVGVEATDEIIGSLQAKLRQDALPPDEAISYLKSILRDMLDQPLAGAHNMTFVPDHDRLNVWLMTGVNGAGKTTTIGKLAHIAKKSDYRCLIAAADTFRAAAVEQVKAWGARSDVEVIANPGKNTDPAAVVYDAIAAAQSRGTELLLVDTAGRLQNKKNLMDELTKVRRIIDKKAPDAQVEALLVLDATLGQNGLRQAQVFSESVNLSGVVLTKLDGTAKGGVALAVVQQLGLPIRFIGAGETIEDLRPFSSYEFVEALLSG
;
A
#
# COMPACT_ATOMS: atom_id res chain seq x y z
N PRO A 1 -17.69 -44.43 92.76
CA PRO A 1 -17.68 -43.18 93.55
C PRO A 1 -18.84 -42.26 93.11
N ALA A 2 -20.01 -42.44 93.72
CA ALA A 2 -20.68 -41.45 94.57
C ALA A 2 -21.50 -40.42 93.76
N THR A 3 -22.81 -40.66 93.54
CA THR A 3 -24.00 -40.19 94.31
C THR A 3 -24.68 -39.00 93.61
N ALA A 4 -25.91 -39.15 93.10
CA ALA A 4 -27.20 -38.76 93.73
C ALA A 4 -27.52 -37.26 93.50
N ALA A 5 -28.73 -36.73 93.35
CA ALA A 5 -30.13 -37.14 93.32
C ALA A 5 -30.94 -35.92 92.77
N ALA A 6 -32.18 -36.13 92.32
CA ALA A 6 -33.15 -35.06 92.07
C ALA A 6 -33.63 -34.40 93.39
N PRO A 7 -34.32 -33.23 93.36
CA PRO A 7 -35.80 -33.26 93.48
C PRO A 7 -36.61 -32.10 92.79
N GLU A 8 -37.84 -32.47 92.38
CA GLU A 8 -39.21 -31.84 92.39
C GLU A 8 -39.53 -30.47 93.09
N PRO A 9 -40.78 -29.89 93.08
CA PRO A 9 -41.75 -29.59 91.99
C PRO A 9 -42.67 -28.31 92.18
N ALA A 10 -43.52 -28.00 91.15
CA ALA A 10 -44.89 -27.40 91.15
C ALA A 10 -45.19 -25.91 91.57
N PRO A 11 -46.40 -25.31 91.35
CA PRO A 11 -47.59 -25.68 90.52
C PRO A 11 -48.33 -24.52 89.75
N ALA A 12 -49.36 -24.89 88.94
CA ALA A 12 -50.66 -24.21 88.61
C ALA A 12 -50.69 -22.85 87.87
N ALA A 13 -51.73 -22.39 87.15
CA ALA A 13 -52.88 -22.91 86.39
C ALA A 13 -53.57 -21.69 85.70
N THR A 14 -54.41 -21.93 84.68
CA THR A 14 -55.53 -21.10 84.14
C THR A 14 -55.30 -19.99 83.07
N ALA A 15 -56.06 -20.13 81.97
CA ALA A 15 -56.42 -19.16 80.90
C ALA A 15 -57.58 -18.22 81.38
N PRO A 16 -58.24 -17.30 80.60
CA PRO A 16 -58.29 -17.06 79.14
C PRO A 16 -58.22 -15.57 78.69
N GLY A 17 -58.35 -15.29 77.38
CA GLY A 17 -57.98 -14.03 76.73
C GLY A 17 -59.03 -12.90 76.61
N SER A 18 -58.64 -11.82 75.92
CA SER A 18 -59.50 -10.83 75.23
C SER A 18 -58.65 -9.70 74.58
N ASP A 19 -58.92 -9.43 73.29
CA ASP A 19 -58.91 -8.17 72.51
C ASP A 19 -57.93 -7.00 72.81
N THR A 20 -57.15 -6.68 71.76
CA THR A 20 -56.68 -5.37 71.17
C THR A 20 -56.60 -4.07 72.00
N PRO A 21 -55.65 -3.11 71.73
CA PRO A 21 -55.38 -2.56 70.39
C PRO A 21 -53.91 -2.21 70.04
N ALA A 22 -53.74 -1.88 68.76
CA ALA A 22 -52.50 -1.53 68.07
C ALA A 22 -51.72 -0.34 68.67
N LEU A 23 -50.38 -0.42 68.61
CA LEU A 23 -49.48 0.73 68.53
C LEU A 23 -48.24 0.36 67.70
N VAL A 24 -47.95 1.26 66.77
CA VAL A 24 -46.94 1.23 65.72
C VAL A 24 -45.53 1.40 66.30
N SER A 25 -44.56 0.63 65.83
CA SER A 25 -43.16 1.10 65.76
C SER A 25 -42.43 0.45 64.59
N ASP A 26 -42.20 1.27 63.56
CA ASP A 26 -41.30 1.03 62.44
C ASP A 26 -39.87 0.87 62.96
N LEU A 27 -39.28 -0.30 62.75
CA LEU A 27 -37.83 -0.49 62.74
C LEU A 27 -37.45 -1.13 61.41
N ALA A 28 -37.33 -0.27 60.39
CA ALA A 28 -36.83 -0.63 59.08
C ALA A 28 -35.42 -1.21 59.20
N THR A 29 -35.26 -2.47 58.78
CA THR A 29 -33.96 -3.13 58.64
C THR A 29 -33.15 -2.43 57.55
N PRO A 30 -31.89 -2.04 57.76
CA PRO A 30 -31.11 -1.39 56.72
C PRO A 30 -30.84 -2.37 55.56
N ALA A 31 -31.18 -1.95 54.34
CA ALA A 31 -30.97 -2.75 53.14
C ALA A 31 -29.51 -3.21 52.98
N PRO A 32 -29.26 -4.45 52.51
CA PRO A 32 -27.93 -5.02 52.39
C PRO A 32 -27.05 -4.24 51.39
N PHE A 33 -25.74 -4.24 51.63
CA PHE A 33 -24.73 -3.43 50.91
C PHE A 33 -24.80 -3.57 49.37
N TRP A 34 -25.10 -4.76 48.86
CA TRP A 34 -25.23 -5.00 47.42
C TRP A 34 -26.43 -4.27 46.80
N ALA A 35 -27.54 -4.12 47.53
CA ALA A 35 -28.73 -3.41 47.04
C ALA A 35 -28.49 -1.89 46.93
N LYS A 36 -27.66 -1.32 47.83
CA LYS A 36 -27.21 0.07 47.72
C LYS A 36 -26.25 0.27 46.54
N ALA A 37 -25.34 -0.68 46.32
CA ALA A 37 -24.40 -0.64 45.20
C ALA A 37 -25.12 -0.76 43.83
N GLU A 38 -26.20 -1.54 43.77
CA GLU A 38 -27.00 -1.72 42.56
C GLU A 38 -27.83 -0.46 42.26
N ALA A 39 -28.40 0.16 43.29
CA ALA A 39 -29.08 1.45 43.18
C ALA A 39 -28.13 2.59 42.77
N GLU A 40 -26.92 2.65 43.31
CA GLU A 40 -25.89 3.62 42.91
C GLU A 40 -25.43 3.39 41.46
N ARG A 41 -25.32 2.13 41.02
CA ARG A 41 -24.98 1.78 39.65
C ARG A 41 -26.09 2.18 38.68
N GLN A 42 -27.35 1.96 39.03
CA GLN A 42 -28.52 2.40 38.26
C GLN A 42 -28.55 3.93 38.16
N ALA A 43 -28.43 4.66 39.28
CA ALA A 43 -28.43 6.12 39.30
C ALA A 43 -27.22 6.73 38.56
N ARG A 44 -26.10 6.00 38.47
CA ARG A 44 -24.95 6.41 37.66
C ARG A 44 -25.19 6.16 36.17
N LEU A 45 -25.83 5.06 35.80
CA LEU A 45 -26.22 4.78 34.42
C LEU A 45 -27.28 5.77 33.90
N GLU A 46 -28.23 6.16 34.75
CA GLU A 46 -29.22 7.20 34.42
C GLU A 46 -28.56 8.56 34.22
N ARG A 47 -27.65 8.98 35.11
CA ARG A 47 -26.90 10.23 34.89
C ARG A 47 -26.05 10.19 33.61
N ILE A 48 -25.44 9.05 33.30
CA ILE A 48 -24.68 8.89 32.05
C ILE A 48 -25.61 9.01 30.83
N ARG A 49 -26.82 8.44 30.90
CA ARG A 49 -27.86 8.59 29.87
C ARG A 49 -28.37 10.02 29.73
N GLU A 50 -28.57 10.74 30.83
CA GLU A 50 -29.03 12.14 30.81
C GLU A 50 -27.95 13.11 30.28
N THR A 51 -26.67 12.81 30.51
CA THR A 51 -25.54 13.58 29.96
C THR A 51 -25.07 13.11 28.58
N ALA A 52 -25.64 12.01 28.07
CA ALA A 52 -25.36 11.54 26.73
C ALA A 52 -26.02 12.50 25.74
N ILE A 53 -25.20 13.35 25.13
CA ILE A 53 -25.57 14.02 23.90
C ILE A 53 -25.81 12.91 22.88
N GLU A 54 -26.99 12.87 22.28
CA GLU A 54 -27.21 12.10 21.05
C GLU A 54 -26.25 12.65 20.00
N GLU A 55 -25.07 12.04 19.88
CA GLU A 55 -24.34 12.09 18.63
C GLU A 55 -25.27 11.43 17.60
N PRO A 56 -25.67 12.14 16.54
CA PRO A 56 -26.46 11.50 15.50
C PRO A 56 -25.68 10.26 15.05
N GLU A 57 -26.33 9.09 15.04
CA GLU A 57 -25.79 7.92 14.36
C GLU A 57 -25.31 8.41 12.99
N PRO A 58 -24.06 8.16 12.59
CA PRO A 58 -23.67 8.43 11.23
C PRO A 58 -24.64 7.64 10.38
N GLU A 59 -25.52 8.35 9.65
CA GLU A 59 -26.28 7.75 8.58
C GLU A 59 -25.29 6.87 7.82
N PRO A 60 -25.64 5.62 7.47
CA PRO A 60 -24.78 4.88 6.57
C PRO A 60 -24.67 5.78 5.35
N ALA A 61 -23.50 6.41 5.19
CA ALA A 61 -23.12 7.02 3.95
C ALA A 61 -23.21 5.86 2.99
N ALA A 62 -24.34 5.78 2.30
CA ALA A 62 -24.41 5.12 1.04
C ALA A 62 -23.20 5.69 0.33
N SER A 63 -22.18 4.85 0.18
CA SER A 63 -21.19 5.05 -0.84
C SER A 63 -22.01 4.97 -2.12
N GLU A 64 -22.72 6.04 -2.45
CA GLU A 64 -22.91 6.44 -3.82
C GLU A 64 -21.49 6.37 -4.36
N LEU A 65 -21.23 5.32 -5.13
CA LEU A 65 -20.19 5.32 -6.12
C LEU A 65 -20.51 6.55 -6.97
N LEU A 66 -20.05 7.72 -6.51
CA LEU A 66 -19.96 8.91 -7.31
C LEU A 66 -19.02 8.48 -8.41
N GLU A 67 -19.61 8.02 -9.52
CA GLU A 67 -18.90 7.97 -10.79
C GLU A 67 -18.19 9.32 -10.87
N PRO A 68 -16.84 9.36 -10.91
CA PRO A 68 -16.13 10.62 -10.87
C PRO A 68 -16.70 11.44 -12.02
N ALA A 69 -17.35 12.56 -11.70
CA ALA A 69 -17.90 13.43 -12.72
C ALA A 69 -16.70 13.94 -13.53
N ILE A 70 -16.50 13.35 -14.70
CA ILE A 70 -15.42 13.73 -15.59
C ILE A 70 -15.76 15.12 -16.11
N GLU A 71 -15.05 16.12 -15.62
CA GLU A 71 -15.09 17.44 -16.21
C GLU A 71 -14.37 17.40 -17.56
N PHE A 72 -15.04 17.87 -18.63
CA PHE A 72 -14.48 17.96 -19.98
C PHE A 72 -13.52 19.15 -20.10
N ASP A 73 -12.48 19.16 -19.28
CA ASP A 73 -11.48 20.21 -19.17
C ASP A 73 -10.21 19.90 -20.00
N GLU A 74 -9.19 20.74 -19.86
CA GLU A 74 -7.90 20.55 -20.53
C GLU A 74 -7.18 19.26 -20.09
N ALA A 75 -7.44 18.80 -18.85
CA ALA A 75 -6.86 17.55 -18.35
C ALA A 75 -7.51 16.33 -19.03
N PHE A 76 -8.84 16.35 -19.20
CA PHE A 76 -9.57 15.35 -19.98
C PHE A 76 -9.04 15.24 -21.42
N LEU A 77 -8.93 16.37 -22.12
CA LEU A 77 -8.46 16.38 -23.51
C LEU A 77 -7.06 15.80 -23.63
N TRP A 78 -6.14 16.20 -22.75
CA TRP A 78 -4.79 15.64 -22.72
C TRP A 78 -4.79 14.12 -22.47
N SER A 79 -5.58 13.63 -21.50
CA SER A 79 -5.68 12.20 -21.22
C SER A 79 -6.21 11.41 -22.42
N ALA A 80 -7.21 11.95 -23.12
CA ALA A 80 -7.75 11.36 -24.34
C ALA A 80 -6.73 11.34 -25.48
N GLU A 81 -5.93 12.40 -25.65
CA GLU A 81 -4.86 12.48 -26.64
C GLU A 81 -3.75 11.45 -26.39
N VAL A 82 -3.31 11.29 -25.13
CA VAL A 82 -2.31 10.29 -24.75
C VAL A 82 -2.79 8.88 -25.07
N LEU A 83 -4.04 8.55 -24.71
CA LEU A 83 -4.62 7.23 -24.99
C LEU A 83 -4.81 7.01 -26.51
N ALA A 84 -5.25 8.04 -27.25
CA ALA A 84 -5.40 7.96 -28.70
C ALA A 84 -4.04 7.73 -29.40
N ALA A 85 -2.97 8.35 -28.91
CA ALA A 85 -1.61 8.14 -29.42
C ALA A 85 -1.07 6.72 -29.16
N GLN A 86 -1.58 6.02 -28.14
CA GLN A 86 -1.37 4.59 -27.92
C GLN A 86 -2.28 3.69 -28.79
N GLY A 87 -3.06 4.27 -29.71
CA GLY A 87 -3.96 3.54 -30.60
C GLY A 87 -5.31 3.17 -29.99
N ARG A 88 -5.68 3.73 -28.83
CA ARG A 88 -6.98 3.48 -28.20
C ARG A 88 -8.07 4.25 -28.94
N ARG A 89 -9.17 3.58 -29.25
CA ARG A 89 -10.36 4.21 -29.81
C ARG A 89 -11.22 4.82 -28.69
N PRO A 90 -12.04 5.85 -28.96
CA PRO A 90 -12.90 6.46 -27.94
C PRO A 90 -13.85 5.49 -27.23
N ASP A 91 -14.35 4.47 -27.93
CA ASP A 91 -15.23 3.42 -27.38
C ASP A 91 -14.49 2.45 -26.44
N GLN A 92 -13.16 2.50 -26.41
CA GLN A 92 -12.30 1.64 -25.60
C GLN A 92 -11.69 2.37 -24.40
N ILE A 93 -11.93 3.67 -24.25
CA ILE A 93 -11.36 4.46 -23.16
C ILE A 93 -12.34 4.42 -21.98
N SER A 94 -11.88 3.94 -20.84
CA SER A 94 -12.66 3.95 -19.62
C SER A 94 -12.50 5.27 -18.86
N ALA A 95 -13.53 5.63 -18.08
CA ALA A 95 -13.47 6.75 -17.14
C ALA A 95 -12.29 6.61 -16.17
N GLU A 96 -12.05 5.39 -15.68
CA GLU A 96 -10.94 5.09 -14.76
C GLU A 96 -9.57 5.43 -15.36
N GLU A 97 -9.35 5.18 -16.66
CA GLU A 97 -8.09 5.50 -17.34
C GLU A 97 -7.85 7.00 -17.44
N ILE A 98 -8.90 7.77 -17.73
CA ILE A 98 -8.83 9.24 -17.78
C ILE A 98 -8.54 9.79 -16.38
N THR A 99 -9.25 9.33 -15.35
CA THR A 99 -9.02 9.75 -13.97
C THR A 99 -7.60 9.43 -13.51
N TRP A 100 -7.11 8.23 -13.85
CA TRP A 100 -5.74 7.82 -13.55
C TRP A 100 -4.69 8.72 -14.20
N LEU A 101 -4.82 8.99 -15.51
CA LEU A 101 -3.86 9.85 -16.22
C LEU A 101 -3.88 11.27 -15.66
N ASN A 102 -5.06 11.80 -15.34
CA ASN A 102 -5.19 13.10 -14.67
C ASN A 102 -4.46 13.11 -13.31
N GLN A 103 -4.58 12.04 -12.52
CA GLN A 103 -3.91 11.91 -11.23
C GLN A 103 -2.39 11.77 -11.38
N LEU A 104 -1.92 11.00 -12.35
CA LEU A 104 -0.50 10.87 -12.68
C LEU A 104 0.10 12.22 -13.11
N ARG A 105 -0.56 12.93 -14.04
CA ARG A 105 -0.16 14.26 -14.50
C ARG A 105 -0.16 15.28 -13.36
N LYS A 106 -1.12 15.19 -12.44
CA LYS A 106 -1.19 16.06 -11.25
C LYS A 106 -0.06 15.77 -10.27
N GLY A 107 0.27 14.50 -10.03
CA GLY A 107 1.38 14.08 -9.18
C GLY A 107 2.73 14.58 -9.71
N LEU A 108 2.93 14.53 -11.02
CA LEU A 108 4.17 14.97 -11.68
C LEU A 108 4.23 16.48 -11.99
N ASN A 109 3.16 17.22 -11.69
CA ASN A 109 3.00 18.62 -12.11
C ASN A 109 4.15 19.53 -11.67
N LYS A 110 4.63 19.36 -10.42
CA LYS A 110 5.74 20.18 -9.88
C LYS A 110 7.04 19.94 -10.65
N THR A 111 7.35 18.69 -10.99
CA THR A 111 8.54 18.35 -11.78
C THR A 111 8.40 18.86 -13.22
N ARG A 112 7.22 18.66 -13.82
CA ARG A 112 6.91 19.06 -15.20
C ARG A 112 7.09 20.56 -15.43
N LEU A 113 6.49 21.42 -14.60
CA LEU A 113 6.54 22.88 -14.82
C LEU A 113 7.98 23.42 -14.83
N GLY A 114 8.85 22.90 -13.96
CA GLY A 114 10.26 23.33 -13.92
C GLY A 114 11.02 22.92 -15.18
N LEU A 115 10.87 21.66 -15.59
CA LEU A 115 11.64 21.09 -16.71
C LEU A 115 11.16 21.60 -18.07
N VAL A 116 9.84 21.61 -18.31
CA VAL A 116 9.27 21.99 -19.62
C VAL A 116 9.47 23.46 -19.93
N ASN A 117 9.26 24.36 -18.96
CA ASN A 117 9.41 25.80 -19.19
C ASN A 117 10.85 26.15 -19.59
N GLN A 118 11.83 25.53 -18.94
CA GLN A 118 13.23 25.82 -19.22
C GLN A 118 13.69 25.20 -20.54
N LEU A 119 13.25 23.97 -20.83
CA LEU A 119 13.52 23.35 -22.13
C LEU A 119 12.92 24.19 -23.28
N LYS A 120 11.69 24.71 -23.16
CA LYS A 120 11.11 25.59 -24.18
C LYS A 120 11.90 26.89 -24.36
N ALA A 121 12.52 27.43 -23.31
CA ALA A 121 13.33 28.65 -23.38
C ALA A 121 14.69 28.43 -24.06
N ILE A 122 15.25 27.24 -23.87
CA ILE A 122 16.61 26.88 -24.31
C ILE A 122 16.62 26.28 -25.73
N VAL A 123 15.63 25.45 -26.05
CA VAL A 123 15.59 24.72 -27.32
C VAL A 123 15.14 25.64 -28.45
N GLY A 124 15.73 25.48 -29.65
CA GLY A 124 15.41 26.25 -30.86
C GLY A 124 16.42 27.34 -31.22
N GLN A 125 17.45 27.55 -30.40
CA GLN A 125 18.53 28.52 -30.65
C GLN A 125 19.80 27.89 -31.25
N GLY A 126 19.76 26.60 -31.62
CA GLY A 126 20.92 25.83 -32.06
C GLY A 126 21.39 24.81 -31.02
N PRO A 127 22.64 24.29 -31.11
CA PRO A 127 23.20 23.39 -30.10
C PRO A 127 23.18 24.04 -28.71
N LEU A 128 22.96 23.22 -27.67
CA LEU A 128 23.00 23.70 -26.29
C LEU A 128 24.38 24.29 -25.99
N ASN A 129 24.41 25.57 -25.60
CA ASN A 129 25.60 26.20 -25.04
C ASN A 129 25.85 25.67 -23.62
N GLN A 130 27.01 25.99 -23.03
CA GLN A 130 27.37 25.45 -21.71
C GLN A 130 26.38 25.88 -20.62
N GLU A 131 25.93 27.14 -20.64
CA GLU A 131 24.97 27.67 -19.66
C GLU A 131 23.64 26.89 -19.68
N ALA A 132 23.14 26.58 -20.88
CA ALA A 132 21.93 25.79 -21.06
C ALA A 132 22.09 24.34 -20.57
N VAL A 133 23.26 23.74 -20.79
CA VAL A 133 23.57 22.40 -20.30
C VAL A 133 23.56 22.38 -18.76
N ASP A 134 24.28 23.31 -18.14
CA ASP A 134 24.40 23.41 -16.68
C ASP A 134 23.01 23.63 -16.03
N GLU A 135 22.14 24.40 -16.68
CA GLU A 135 20.80 24.67 -16.18
C GLU A 135 19.87 23.44 -16.30
N ILE A 136 19.90 22.73 -17.42
CA ILE A 136 19.16 21.47 -17.58
C ILE A 136 19.65 20.43 -16.57
N GLU A 137 20.96 20.34 -16.36
CA GLU A 137 21.56 19.45 -15.36
C GLU A 137 21.01 19.76 -13.96
N ALA A 138 21.05 21.03 -13.54
CA ALA A 138 20.54 21.45 -12.25
C ALA A 138 19.06 21.07 -12.05
N LEU A 139 18.22 21.23 -13.08
CA LEU A 139 16.80 20.87 -13.02
C LEU A 139 16.57 19.36 -12.91
N LEU A 140 17.30 18.55 -13.70
CA LEU A 140 17.20 17.09 -13.63
C LEU A 140 17.66 16.56 -12.27
N LEU A 141 18.74 17.13 -11.73
CA LEU A 141 19.21 16.79 -10.38
C LEU A 141 18.20 17.20 -9.30
N GLN A 142 17.60 18.39 -9.40
CA GLN A 142 16.55 18.84 -8.49
C GLN A 142 15.30 17.94 -8.54
N ALA A 143 15.02 17.36 -9.71
CA ALA A 143 13.96 16.38 -9.91
C ALA A 143 14.29 14.96 -9.41
N ASP A 144 15.45 14.76 -8.76
CA ASP A 144 15.96 13.46 -8.27
C ASP A 144 16.26 12.43 -9.38
N VAL A 145 16.61 12.88 -10.61
CA VAL A 145 17.05 11.99 -11.71
C VAL A 145 18.37 11.28 -11.40
N GLY A 146 19.24 11.92 -10.62
CA GLY A 146 20.56 11.40 -10.27
C GLY A 146 21.61 11.68 -11.34
N VAL A 147 22.88 11.75 -10.92
CA VAL A 147 24.00 12.24 -11.75
C VAL A 147 24.19 11.41 -13.02
N GLU A 148 24.30 10.08 -12.89
CA GLU A 148 24.57 9.19 -14.03
C GLU A 148 23.48 9.26 -15.11
N ALA A 149 22.20 9.27 -14.70
CA ALA A 149 21.09 9.37 -15.64
C ALA A 149 21.01 10.76 -16.27
N THR A 150 21.28 11.82 -15.50
CA THR A 150 21.34 13.20 -16.02
C THR A 150 22.42 13.34 -17.08
N ASP A 151 23.63 12.83 -16.82
CA ASP A 151 24.75 12.88 -17.77
C ASP A 151 24.40 12.17 -19.09
N GLU A 152 23.75 11.01 -19.01
CA GLU A 152 23.30 10.25 -20.18
C GLU A 152 22.24 10.99 -21.00
N ILE A 153 21.25 11.60 -20.32
CA ILE A 153 20.19 12.39 -20.96
C ILE A 153 20.78 13.59 -21.70
N ILE A 154 21.63 14.37 -21.01
CA ILE A 154 22.25 15.57 -21.57
C ILE A 154 23.17 15.20 -22.72
N GLY A 155 24.03 14.18 -22.55
CA GLY A 155 24.94 13.72 -23.58
C GLY A 155 24.20 13.30 -24.85
N SER A 156 23.11 12.54 -24.71
CA SER A 156 22.27 12.07 -25.81
C SER A 156 21.55 13.22 -26.52
N LEU A 157 20.99 14.17 -25.76
CA LEU A 157 20.32 15.35 -26.30
C LEU A 157 21.30 16.25 -27.05
N GLN A 158 22.47 16.53 -26.46
CA GLN A 158 23.50 17.37 -27.06
C GLN A 158 24.15 16.74 -28.30
N ALA A 159 24.30 15.41 -28.33
CA ALA A 159 24.75 14.71 -29.53
C ALA A 159 23.77 14.90 -30.69
N LYS A 160 22.46 14.79 -30.43
CA LYS A 160 21.43 14.97 -31.45
C LYS A 160 21.33 16.41 -31.95
N LEU A 161 21.32 17.39 -31.05
CA LEU A 161 21.24 18.82 -31.40
C LEU A 161 22.48 19.33 -32.16
N ARG A 162 23.61 18.62 -32.07
CA ARG A 162 24.79 18.91 -32.91
C ARG A 162 24.68 18.35 -34.33
N GLN A 163 23.95 17.26 -34.51
CA GLN A 163 23.73 16.63 -35.82
C GLN A 163 22.64 17.38 -36.59
N ASP A 164 21.53 17.69 -35.90
CA ASP A 164 20.35 18.31 -36.47
C ASP A 164 20.02 19.58 -35.70
N ALA A 165 19.88 20.71 -36.41
CA ALA A 165 19.33 21.93 -35.82
C ALA A 165 17.81 21.76 -35.66
N LEU A 166 17.40 21.07 -34.59
CA LEU A 166 15.99 20.74 -34.33
C LEU A 166 15.21 21.97 -33.81
N PRO A 167 13.99 22.19 -34.31
CA PRO A 167 13.02 23.06 -33.67
C PRO A 167 12.71 22.64 -32.22
N PRO A 168 12.17 23.56 -31.38
CA PRO A 168 11.76 23.28 -29.99
C PRO A 168 10.96 21.99 -29.79
N ASP A 169 9.89 21.83 -30.57
CA ASP A 169 8.96 20.71 -30.43
C ASP A 169 9.59 19.37 -30.81
N GLU A 170 10.50 19.38 -31.80
CA GLU A 170 11.23 18.19 -32.22
C GLU A 170 12.26 17.76 -31.16
N ALA A 171 12.95 18.69 -30.50
CA ALA A 171 13.88 18.31 -29.45
C ALA A 171 13.17 17.83 -28.17
N ILE A 172 12.01 18.39 -27.83
CA ILE A 172 11.18 17.86 -26.73
C ILE A 172 10.72 16.44 -27.07
N SER A 173 10.29 16.20 -28.31
CA SER A 173 9.91 14.86 -28.78
C SER A 173 11.09 13.88 -28.72
N TYR A 174 12.30 14.34 -29.04
CA TYR A 174 13.51 13.54 -28.94
C TYR A 174 13.92 13.27 -27.49
N LEU A 175 13.79 14.24 -26.59
CA LEU A 175 13.99 14.03 -25.17
C LEU A 175 13.01 12.98 -24.63
N LYS A 176 11.74 13.05 -25.03
CA LYS A 176 10.74 12.04 -24.70
C LYS A 176 11.14 10.65 -25.20
N SER A 177 11.76 10.50 -26.38
CA SER A 177 12.29 9.19 -26.79
C SER A 177 13.46 8.75 -25.92
N ILE A 178 14.42 9.62 -25.62
CA ILE A 178 15.55 9.28 -24.72
C ILE A 178 15.04 8.75 -23.38
N LEU A 179 14.09 9.45 -22.75
CA LEU A 179 13.57 9.04 -21.45
C LEU A 179 12.83 7.70 -21.51
N ARG A 180 12.03 7.46 -22.57
CA ARG A 180 11.35 6.18 -22.77
C ARG A 180 12.35 5.05 -22.97
N ASP A 181 13.33 5.25 -23.84
CA ASP A 181 14.36 4.25 -24.13
C ASP A 181 15.12 3.87 -22.87
N MET A 182 15.49 4.84 -22.02
CA MET A 182 16.12 4.57 -20.72
C MET A 182 15.21 3.78 -19.78
N LEU A 183 13.93 4.14 -19.69
CA LEU A 183 12.95 3.47 -18.82
C LEU A 183 12.65 2.04 -19.28
N ASP A 184 12.70 1.79 -20.58
CA ASP A 184 12.41 0.49 -21.20
C ASP A 184 13.67 -0.38 -21.38
N GLN A 185 14.87 0.18 -21.23
CA GLN A 185 16.13 -0.54 -21.38
C GLN A 185 16.21 -1.83 -20.53
N PRO A 186 15.79 -1.85 -19.24
CA PRO A 186 15.80 -3.07 -18.44
C PRO A 186 14.83 -4.16 -18.93
N LEU A 187 13.86 -3.82 -19.79
CA LEU A 187 12.91 -4.76 -20.38
C LEU A 187 13.46 -5.42 -21.65
N ALA A 188 14.53 -4.90 -22.26
CA ALA A 188 15.05 -5.37 -23.55
C ALA A 188 15.50 -6.85 -23.56
N GLY A 189 15.69 -7.47 -22.38
CA GLY A 189 15.96 -8.90 -22.21
C GLY A 189 14.90 -9.67 -21.41
N ALA A 190 13.77 -9.04 -21.06
CA ALA A 190 12.77 -9.63 -20.19
C ALA A 190 11.84 -10.59 -20.96
N HIS A 191 11.62 -11.79 -20.43
CA HIS A 191 10.71 -12.78 -21.01
C HIS A 191 9.23 -12.37 -20.98
N ASN A 192 8.85 -11.43 -20.11
CA ASN A 192 7.46 -10.98 -19.93
C ASN A 192 7.40 -9.45 -19.88
N MET A 193 7.01 -8.86 -21.01
CA MET A 193 6.84 -7.40 -21.16
C MET A 193 5.58 -6.91 -20.42
N THR A 194 4.52 -7.70 -20.35
CA THR A 194 3.23 -7.31 -19.76
C THR A 194 3.18 -7.55 -18.24
N PHE A 195 4.15 -8.31 -17.70
CA PHE A 195 4.27 -8.65 -16.27
C PHE A 195 2.96 -9.17 -15.66
N VAL A 196 2.39 -10.18 -16.31
CA VAL A 196 1.19 -10.89 -15.85
C VAL A 196 1.54 -12.26 -15.26
N PRO A 197 0.79 -12.75 -14.26
CA PRO A 197 0.89 -14.13 -13.82
C PRO A 197 0.52 -15.09 -14.96
N ASP A 198 1.22 -16.20 -15.09
CA ASP A 198 0.83 -17.24 -16.07
C ASP A 198 -0.33 -18.06 -15.52
N HIS A 199 -1.30 -18.33 -16.38
CA HIS A 199 -2.32 -19.35 -16.12
C HIS A 199 -1.68 -20.74 -16.08
N ASP A 200 -2.25 -21.66 -15.31
CA ASP A 200 -1.80 -23.07 -15.13
C ASP A 200 -0.50 -23.29 -14.34
N ARG A 201 0.12 -22.24 -13.79
CA ARG A 201 1.21 -22.38 -12.81
C ARG A 201 1.02 -21.48 -11.61
N LEU A 202 1.66 -21.84 -10.50
CA LEU A 202 1.72 -20.96 -9.33
C LEU A 202 2.71 -19.83 -9.62
N ASN A 203 2.26 -18.59 -9.46
CA ASN A 203 3.09 -17.40 -9.50
C ASN A 203 3.26 -16.90 -8.07
N VAL A 204 4.48 -16.66 -7.62
CA VAL A 204 4.79 -16.17 -6.26
C VAL A 204 5.43 -14.81 -6.36
N TRP A 205 4.75 -13.77 -5.88
CA TRP A 205 5.26 -12.40 -5.91
C TRP A 205 5.64 -11.95 -4.49
N LEU A 206 6.93 -11.74 -4.27
CA LEU A 206 7.51 -11.35 -2.99
C LEU A 206 7.66 -9.84 -2.93
N MET A 207 6.94 -9.16 -2.03
CA MET A 207 7.10 -7.72 -1.85
C MET A 207 8.23 -7.43 -0.87
N THR A 208 9.26 -6.73 -1.34
CA THR A 208 10.42 -6.35 -0.54
C THR A 208 10.60 -4.84 -0.49
N GLY A 209 11.44 -4.35 0.40
CA GLY A 209 11.71 -2.91 0.56
C GLY A 209 11.55 -2.42 1.98
N VAL A 210 11.86 -1.15 2.20
CA VAL A 210 11.91 -0.54 3.53
C VAL A 210 10.53 -0.34 4.15
N ASN A 211 10.48 -0.19 5.47
CA ASN A 211 9.25 0.16 6.17
C ASN A 211 8.70 1.51 5.68
N GLY A 212 7.38 1.63 5.55
CA GLY A 212 6.73 2.85 5.08
C GLY A 212 6.73 3.06 3.57
N ALA A 213 7.45 2.22 2.80
CA ALA A 213 7.50 2.30 1.34
C ALA A 213 6.19 1.91 0.62
N GLY A 214 5.24 1.31 1.34
CA GLY A 214 3.92 0.96 0.80
C GLY A 214 3.68 -0.53 0.52
N LYS A 215 4.61 -1.45 0.86
CA LYS A 215 4.50 -2.90 0.61
C LYS A 215 3.11 -3.51 0.86
N THR A 216 2.61 -3.42 2.10
CA THR A 216 1.30 -3.97 2.50
C THR A 216 0.14 -3.34 1.70
N THR A 217 0.22 -2.04 1.42
CA THR A 217 -0.77 -1.35 0.59
C THR A 217 -0.71 -1.83 -0.86
N THR A 218 0.50 -1.97 -1.43
CA THR A 218 0.71 -2.53 -2.76
C THR A 218 0.15 -3.94 -2.88
N ILE A 219 0.30 -4.79 -1.87
CA ILE A 219 -0.30 -6.14 -1.85
C ILE A 219 -1.81 -6.09 -1.92
N GLY A 220 -2.45 -5.21 -1.14
CA GLY A 220 -3.89 -5.05 -1.20
C GLY A 220 -4.38 -4.63 -2.59
N LYS A 221 -3.72 -3.65 -3.20
CA LYS A 221 -4.06 -3.18 -4.55
C LYS A 221 -3.80 -4.26 -5.62
N LEU A 222 -2.68 -5.00 -5.53
CA LEU A 222 -2.40 -6.11 -6.42
C LEU A 222 -3.41 -7.26 -6.27
N ALA A 223 -3.84 -7.55 -5.04
CA ALA A 223 -4.87 -8.55 -4.77
C ALA A 223 -6.20 -8.17 -5.41
N HIS A 224 -6.57 -6.89 -5.34
CA HIS A 224 -7.74 -6.35 -6.02
C HIS A 224 -7.63 -6.45 -7.55
N ILE A 225 -6.49 -6.07 -8.13
CA ILE A 225 -6.24 -6.19 -9.58
C ILE A 225 -6.33 -7.66 -10.02
N ALA A 226 -5.73 -8.58 -9.26
CA ALA A 226 -5.79 -10.01 -9.54
C ALA A 226 -7.22 -10.54 -9.51
N LYS A 227 -8.01 -10.14 -8.50
CA LYS A 227 -9.43 -10.50 -8.39
C LYS A 227 -10.27 -9.92 -9.53
N LYS A 228 -10.09 -8.65 -9.88
CA LYS A 228 -10.78 -7.98 -11.02
C LYS A 228 -10.41 -8.63 -12.36
N SER A 229 -9.22 -9.24 -12.43
CA SER A 229 -8.71 -9.96 -13.60
C SER A 229 -8.96 -11.48 -13.56
N ASP A 230 -9.85 -11.95 -12.66
CA ASP A 230 -10.27 -13.35 -12.51
C ASP A 230 -9.15 -14.36 -12.17
N TYR A 231 -8.06 -13.89 -11.55
CA TYR A 231 -7.02 -14.78 -11.01
C TYR A 231 -7.39 -15.28 -9.62
N ARG A 232 -7.14 -16.57 -9.38
CA ARG A 232 -7.20 -17.13 -8.03
C ARG A 232 -6.00 -16.66 -7.22
N CYS A 233 -6.22 -15.63 -6.38
CA CYS A 233 -5.20 -15.00 -5.56
C CYS A 233 -5.23 -15.48 -4.10
N LEU A 234 -4.07 -15.54 -3.46
CA LEU A 234 -3.89 -15.76 -2.02
C LEU A 234 -2.81 -14.80 -1.49
N ILE A 235 -2.93 -14.37 -0.24
CA ILE A 235 -1.91 -13.53 0.41
C ILE A 235 -1.26 -14.28 1.58
N ALA A 236 0.06 -14.23 1.69
CA ALA A 236 0.83 -14.66 2.86
C ALA A 236 1.29 -13.45 3.67
N ALA A 237 0.82 -13.33 4.91
CA ALA A 237 1.21 -12.24 5.82
C ALA A 237 2.50 -12.61 6.58
N ALA A 238 3.64 -12.50 5.90
CA ALA A 238 4.96 -12.87 6.45
C ALA A 238 5.72 -11.71 7.13
N ASP A 239 5.18 -10.48 7.22
CA ASP A 239 5.64 -9.45 8.18
C ASP A 239 5.16 -9.79 9.61
N THR A 240 5.68 -10.88 10.17
CA THR A 240 5.23 -11.46 11.45
C THR A 240 5.74 -10.69 12.67
N PHE A 241 6.72 -9.79 12.48
CA PHE A 241 7.25 -8.97 13.57
C PHE A 241 6.23 -7.89 13.99
N ARG A 242 5.43 -7.39 13.04
CA ARG A 242 4.44 -6.34 13.28
C ARG A 242 3.04 -6.96 13.35
N ALA A 243 2.53 -7.15 14.56
CA ALA A 243 1.13 -7.60 14.74
C ALA A 243 0.13 -6.70 13.99
N ALA A 244 0.36 -5.39 13.97
CA ALA A 244 -0.45 -4.45 13.21
C ALA A 244 -0.33 -4.62 11.68
N ALA A 245 0.81 -5.08 11.16
CA ALA A 245 0.96 -5.34 9.72
C ALA A 245 0.11 -6.54 9.29
N VAL A 246 0.08 -7.62 10.09
CA VAL A 246 -0.79 -8.79 9.82
C VAL A 246 -2.26 -8.38 9.78
N GLU A 247 -2.73 -7.59 10.75
CA GLU A 247 -4.12 -7.10 10.76
C GLU A 247 -4.39 -6.14 9.59
N GLN A 248 -3.42 -5.31 9.21
CA GLN A 248 -3.53 -4.45 8.03
C GLN A 248 -3.64 -5.26 6.73
N VAL A 249 -2.84 -6.32 6.56
CA VAL A 249 -2.93 -7.23 5.41
C VAL A 249 -4.28 -7.94 5.39
N LYS A 250 -4.78 -8.41 6.54
CA LYS A 250 -6.12 -9.03 6.63
C LYS A 250 -7.23 -8.06 6.22
N ALA A 251 -7.15 -6.80 6.65
CA ALA A 251 -8.10 -5.78 6.24
C ALA A 251 -8.06 -5.53 4.72
N TRP A 252 -6.87 -5.50 4.11
CA TRP A 252 -6.73 -5.42 2.65
C TRP A 252 -7.24 -6.65 1.91
N GLY A 253 -6.98 -7.86 2.43
CA GLY A 253 -7.52 -9.10 1.89
C GLY A 253 -9.05 -9.12 1.92
N ALA A 254 -9.66 -8.73 3.06
CA ALA A 254 -11.10 -8.61 3.18
C ALA A 254 -11.70 -7.58 2.20
N ARG A 255 -11.05 -6.43 2.02
CA ARG A 255 -11.45 -5.41 1.03
C ARG A 255 -11.35 -5.91 -0.42
N SER A 256 -10.43 -6.84 -0.70
CA SER A 256 -10.17 -7.35 -2.05
C SER A 256 -10.87 -8.69 -2.32
N ASP A 257 -11.62 -9.23 -1.36
CA ASP A 257 -12.16 -10.59 -1.39
C ASP A 257 -11.10 -11.65 -1.72
N VAL A 258 -9.94 -11.53 -1.05
CA VAL A 258 -8.78 -12.42 -1.15
C VAL A 258 -8.39 -12.92 0.24
N GLU A 259 -8.27 -14.24 0.37
CA GLU A 259 -7.91 -14.88 1.63
C GLU A 259 -6.46 -14.58 2.04
N VAL A 260 -6.23 -14.47 3.35
CA VAL A 260 -4.91 -14.21 3.93
C VAL A 260 -4.49 -15.36 4.84
N ILE A 261 -3.36 -15.98 4.51
CA ILE A 261 -2.68 -16.96 5.35
C ILE A 261 -1.76 -16.19 6.31
N ALA A 262 -2.02 -16.35 7.61
CA ALA A 262 -1.24 -15.74 8.67
C ALA A 262 -1.15 -16.71 9.85
N ASN A 263 -0.01 -16.72 10.55
CA ASN A 263 0.08 -17.46 11.82
C ASN A 263 -0.43 -16.60 12.99
N PRO A 264 -1.23 -17.17 13.92
CA PRO A 264 -1.81 -16.42 15.04
C PRO A 264 -0.77 -16.05 16.13
N GLY A 265 0.44 -16.61 16.10
CA GLY A 265 1.51 -16.32 17.06
C GLY A 265 2.33 -15.07 16.70
N LYS A 266 2.66 -14.23 17.70
CA LYS A 266 3.63 -13.12 17.55
C LYS A 266 5.05 -13.69 17.35
N ASN A 267 5.85 -13.06 16.48
CA ASN A 267 7.22 -13.48 16.15
C ASN A 267 7.33 -14.90 15.58
N THR A 268 6.30 -15.37 14.86
CA THR A 268 6.38 -16.63 14.13
C THR A 268 7.38 -16.49 12.99
N ASP A 269 8.10 -17.55 12.66
CA ASP A 269 9.04 -17.58 11.53
C ASP A 269 8.33 -17.23 10.21
N PRO A 270 8.71 -16.13 9.51
CA PRO A 270 8.11 -15.72 8.23
C PRO A 270 8.14 -16.84 7.19
N ALA A 271 9.22 -17.61 7.17
CA ALA A 271 9.39 -18.75 6.27
C ALA A 271 8.37 -19.87 6.53
N ALA A 272 7.87 -20.03 7.76
CA ALA A 272 6.81 -20.97 8.09
C ALA A 272 5.46 -20.51 7.55
N VAL A 273 5.14 -19.21 7.64
CA VAL A 273 3.91 -18.65 7.03
C VAL A 273 3.91 -18.86 5.52
N VAL A 274 5.04 -18.60 4.86
CA VAL A 274 5.17 -18.84 3.41
C VAL A 274 5.05 -20.32 3.07
N TYR A 275 5.62 -21.21 3.89
CA TYR A 275 5.47 -22.66 3.71
C TYR A 275 4.00 -23.09 3.72
N ASP A 276 3.24 -22.64 4.72
CA ASP A 276 1.81 -22.96 4.86
C ASP A 276 1.00 -22.36 3.71
N ALA A 277 1.34 -21.14 3.28
CA ALA A 277 0.67 -20.47 2.17
C ALA A 277 0.91 -21.17 0.82
N ILE A 278 2.12 -21.68 0.56
CA ILE A 278 2.39 -22.47 -0.65
C ILE A 278 1.58 -23.76 -0.65
N ALA A 279 1.51 -24.46 0.49
CA ALA A 279 0.72 -25.68 0.61
C ALA A 279 -0.79 -25.42 0.37
N ALA A 280 -1.32 -24.32 0.94
CA ALA A 280 -2.68 -23.89 0.70
C ALA A 280 -2.92 -23.51 -0.77
N ALA A 281 -1.99 -22.77 -1.38
CA ALA A 281 -2.04 -22.36 -2.78
C ALA A 281 -2.10 -23.58 -3.72
N GLN A 282 -1.22 -24.56 -3.53
CA GLN A 282 -1.19 -25.79 -4.33
C GLN A 282 -2.48 -26.61 -4.16
N SER A 283 -2.98 -26.75 -2.93
CA SER A 283 -4.21 -27.51 -2.66
C SER A 283 -5.46 -26.87 -3.29
N ARG A 284 -5.47 -25.56 -3.49
CA ARG A 284 -6.63 -24.79 -3.98
C ARG A 284 -6.49 -24.40 -5.46
N GLY A 285 -5.37 -24.76 -6.08
CA GLY A 285 -5.04 -24.33 -7.43
C GLY A 285 -4.87 -22.82 -7.57
N THR A 286 -4.44 -22.11 -6.52
CA THR A 286 -4.15 -20.67 -6.59
C THR A 286 -3.15 -20.38 -7.70
N GLU A 287 -3.40 -19.34 -8.50
CA GLU A 287 -2.54 -18.90 -9.60
C GLU A 287 -1.55 -17.83 -9.15
N LEU A 288 -1.94 -16.98 -8.19
CA LEU A 288 -1.09 -15.90 -7.66
C LEU A 288 -1.01 -15.95 -6.13
N LEU A 289 0.20 -16.12 -5.60
CA LEU A 289 0.52 -15.99 -4.18
C LEU A 289 1.31 -14.69 -3.95
N LEU A 290 0.69 -13.72 -3.30
CA LEU A 290 1.32 -12.48 -2.86
C LEU A 290 1.92 -12.67 -1.46
N VAL A 291 3.18 -12.28 -1.26
CA VAL A 291 3.87 -12.46 0.03
C VAL A 291 4.31 -11.10 0.59
N ASP A 292 3.77 -10.72 1.76
CA ASP A 292 4.19 -9.52 2.50
C ASP A 292 5.38 -9.83 3.39
N THR A 293 6.47 -9.07 3.29
CA THR A 293 7.68 -9.29 4.11
C THR A 293 7.97 -8.12 5.03
N ALA A 294 8.80 -8.37 6.05
CA ALA A 294 9.35 -7.29 6.86
C ALA A 294 10.22 -6.32 6.03
N GLY A 295 10.37 -5.08 6.51
CA GLY A 295 11.20 -4.03 5.88
C GLY A 295 12.15 -3.30 6.83
N ARG A 296 12.59 -3.97 7.90
CA ARG A 296 13.37 -3.39 9.02
C ARG A 296 14.85 -3.26 8.69
N LEU A 297 15.18 -2.31 7.81
CA LEU A 297 16.53 -2.16 7.28
C LEU A 297 17.59 -1.82 8.35
N GLN A 298 17.23 -1.27 9.51
CA GLN A 298 18.17 -1.05 10.61
C GLN A 298 18.89 -2.33 11.07
N ASN A 299 18.26 -3.50 10.87
CA ASN A 299 18.84 -4.81 11.17
C ASN A 299 19.17 -5.58 9.88
N LYS A 300 19.93 -4.95 8.97
CA LYS A 300 20.19 -5.43 7.60
C LYS A 300 20.45 -6.94 7.51
N LYS A 301 21.43 -7.45 8.27
CA LYS A 301 21.83 -8.86 8.21
C LYS A 301 20.67 -9.82 8.49
N ASN A 302 19.96 -9.60 9.59
CA ASN A 302 18.85 -10.47 9.98
C ASN A 302 17.70 -10.42 8.96
N LEU A 303 17.40 -9.23 8.42
CA LEU A 303 16.39 -9.07 7.38
C LEU A 303 16.77 -9.84 6.10
N MET A 304 18.03 -9.75 5.68
CA MET A 304 18.49 -10.46 4.48
C MET A 304 18.53 -11.98 4.67
N ASP A 305 18.95 -12.46 5.85
CA ASP A 305 18.91 -13.88 6.20
C ASP A 305 17.47 -14.41 6.17
N GLU A 306 16.51 -13.64 6.68
CA GLU A 306 15.09 -13.96 6.68
C GLU A 306 14.51 -14.04 5.26
N LEU A 307 14.79 -13.02 4.43
CA LEU A 307 14.34 -12.99 3.04
C LEU A 307 14.95 -14.12 2.20
N THR A 308 16.24 -14.40 2.40
CA THR A 308 16.94 -15.52 1.75
C THR A 308 16.32 -16.86 2.15
N LYS A 309 15.95 -17.00 3.43
CA LYS A 309 15.27 -18.20 3.94
C LYS A 309 13.88 -18.36 3.32
N VAL A 310 13.11 -17.29 3.20
CA VAL A 310 11.80 -17.29 2.52
C VAL A 310 11.96 -17.74 1.07
N ARG A 311 12.91 -17.14 0.33
CA ARG A 311 13.21 -17.53 -1.07
C ARG A 311 13.54 -19.01 -1.19
N ARG A 312 14.41 -19.53 -0.32
CA ARG A 312 14.80 -20.95 -0.31
C ARG A 312 13.63 -21.90 -0.04
N ILE A 313 12.66 -21.49 0.79
CA ILE A 313 11.45 -22.29 1.02
C ILE A 313 10.58 -22.32 -0.24
N ILE A 314 10.41 -21.17 -0.91
CA ILE A 314 9.68 -21.09 -2.18
C ILE A 314 10.31 -22.03 -3.22
N ASP A 315 11.62 -21.90 -3.46
CA ASP A 315 12.34 -22.73 -4.45
C ASP A 315 12.24 -24.24 -4.15
N LYS A 316 12.21 -24.62 -2.87
CA LYS A 316 12.12 -26.03 -2.45
C LYS A 316 10.70 -26.60 -2.56
N LYS A 317 9.68 -25.79 -2.30
CA LYS A 317 8.28 -26.25 -2.16
C LYS A 317 7.45 -26.05 -3.42
N ALA A 318 7.84 -25.09 -4.25
CA ALA A 318 7.22 -24.80 -5.53
C ALA A 318 8.31 -24.59 -6.60
N PRO A 319 9.08 -25.63 -6.96
CA PRO A 319 10.19 -25.52 -7.91
C PRO A 319 9.75 -25.08 -9.31
N ASP A 320 8.50 -25.38 -9.69
CA ASP A 320 7.92 -25.02 -10.98
C ASP A 320 7.20 -23.65 -10.95
N ALA A 321 7.17 -22.97 -9.79
CA ALA A 321 6.53 -21.67 -9.68
C ALA A 321 7.38 -20.57 -10.33
N GLN A 322 6.71 -19.62 -10.99
CA GLN A 322 7.35 -18.38 -11.38
C GLN A 322 7.44 -17.46 -10.17
N VAL A 323 8.66 -17.12 -9.77
CA VAL A 323 8.88 -16.30 -8.58
C VAL A 323 9.42 -14.93 -8.98
N GLU A 324 8.66 -13.90 -8.65
CA GLU A 324 9.01 -12.50 -8.87
C GLU A 324 9.30 -11.82 -7.53
N ALA A 325 10.41 -11.11 -7.42
CA ALA A 325 10.74 -10.32 -6.23
C ALA A 325 10.66 -8.84 -6.58
N LEU A 326 9.60 -8.17 -6.10
CA LEU A 326 9.34 -6.77 -6.37
C LEU A 326 9.87 -5.91 -5.24
N LEU A 327 10.67 -4.91 -5.60
CA LEU A 327 11.15 -3.90 -4.68
C LEU A 327 10.17 -2.73 -4.65
N VAL A 328 9.52 -2.49 -3.51
CA VAL A 328 8.61 -1.37 -3.34
C VAL A 328 9.37 -0.15 -2.82
N LEU A 329 9.30 0.95 -3.56
CA LEU A 329 10.00 2.20 -3.29
C LEU A 329 9.04 3.37 -3.15
N ASP A 330 9.33 4.23 -2.19
CA ASP A 330 8.63 5.49 -1.98
C ASP A 330 9.26 6.59 -2.83
N ALA A 331 8.51 7.10 -3.81
CA ALA A 331 8.99 8.14 -4.71
C ALA A 331 9.26 9.48 -3.99
N THR A 332 8.68 9.72 -2.80
CA THR A 332 8.94 10.94 -2.01
C THR A 332 10.36 10.96 -1.42
N LEU A 333 10.97 9.78 -1.25
CA LEU A 333 12.33 9.66 -0.71
C LEU A 333 13.42 9.93 -1.77
N GLY A 334 13.07 9.90 -3.06
CA GLY A 334 14.02 10.12 -4.17
C GLY A 334 15.25 9.22 -4.08
N GLN A 335 16.44 9.78 -4.32
CA GLN A 335 17.73 9.07 -4.24
C GLN A 335 18.01 8.43 -2.87
N ASN A 336 17.42 8.95 -1.79
CA ASN A 336 17.63 8.37 -0.46
C ASN A 336 16.94 7.00 -0.32
N GLY A 337 15.75 6.85 -0.91
CA GLY A 337 15.04 5.58 -0.96
C GLY A 337 15.84 4.54 -1.75
N LEU A 338 16.40 4.97 -2.88
CA LEU A 338 17.19 4.13 -3.77
C LEU A 338 18.44 3.55 -3.08
N ARG A 339 19.23 4.40 -2.41
CA ARG A 339 20.42 3.95 -1.66
C ARG A 339 20.09 2.98 -0.54
N GLN A 340 18.95 3.15 0.13
CA GLN A 340 18.49 2.21 1.16
C GLN A 340 18.04 0.88 0.55
N ALA A 341 17.56 0.90 -0.69
CA ALA A 341 17.00 -0.24 -1.36
C ALA A 341 18.03 -1.09 -2.12
N GLN A 342 19.19 -0.52 -2.48
CA GLN A 342 20.29 -1.23 -3.15
C GLN A 342 20.63 -2.56 -2.45
N VAL A 343 20.65 -2.55 -1.12
CA VAL A 343 20.97 -3.74 -0.30
C VAL A 343 20.03 -4.92 -0.49
N PHE A 344 18.81 -4.72 -1.02
CA PHE A 344 17.87 -5.81 -1.30
C PHE A 344 18.21 -6.55 -2.59
N SER A 345 18.89 -5.91 -3.56
CA SER A 345 19.28 -6.56 -4.81
C SER A 345 20.24 -7.73 -4.59
N GLU A 346 21.03 -7.67 -3.51
CA GLU A 346 22.00 -8.69 -3.13
C GLU A 346 21.39 -9.98 -2.57
N SER A 347 20.12 -9.98 -2.12
CA SER A 347 19.58 -11.06 -1.26
C SER A 347 18.43 -11.87 -1.85
N VAL A 348 17.62 -11.32 -2.76
CA VAL A 348 16.35 -11.95 -3.21
C VAL A 348 16.17 -12.08 -4.71
N ASN A 349 17.18 -11.77 -5.52
CA ASN A 349 17.10 -11.74 -6.99
C ASN A 349 15.90 -10.89 -7.45
N LEU A 350 15.98 -9.58 -7.20
CA LEU A 350 14.93 -8.65 -7.58
C LEU A 350 14.66 -8.73 -9.10
N SER A 351 13.38 -8.69 -9.47
CA SER A 351 12.93 -8.81 -10.86
C SER A 351 12.17 -7.57 -11.37
N GLY A 352 11.84 -6.65 -10.46
CA GLY A 352 11.23 -5.39 -10.82
C GLY A 352 11.00 -4.47 -9.62
N VAL A 353 10.54 -3.26 -9.93
CA VAL A 353 10.29 -2.19 -8.95
C VAL A 353 8.83 -1.77 -9.00
N VAL A 354 8.28 -1.44 -7.83
CA VAL A 354 7.02 -0.73 -7.69
C VAL A 354 7.28 0.63 -7.07
N LEU A 355 6.97 1.71 -7.80
CA LEU A 355 7.09 3.08 -7.28
C LEU A 355 5.75 3.50 -6.68
N THR A 356 5.74 3.97 -5.45
CA THR A 356 4.54 4.43 -4.76
C THR A 356 4.63 5.92 -4.43
N LYS A 357 3.48 6.51 -4.09
CA LYS A 357 3.34 7.91 -3.63
C LYS A 357 3.81 8.96 -4.64
N LEU A 358 3.59 8.69 -5.94
CA LEU A 358 3.92 9.64 -7.01
C LEU A 358 3.04 10.91 -6.97
N ASP A 359 1.87 10.83 -6.33
CA ASP A 359 0.96 11.95 -6.08
C ASP A 359 1.50 12.98 -5.08
N GLY A 360 2.40 12.56 -4.19
CA GLY A 360 2.90 13.40 -3.10
C GLY A 360 4.22 14.13 -3.39
N THR A 361 4.81 14.00 -4.58
CA THR A 361 6.23 14.33 -4.78
C THR A 361 6.53 15.20 -6.01
N ALA A 362 7.52 16.09 -5.87
CA ALA A 362 8.14 16.80 -6.99
C ALA A 362 9.36 16.06 -7.57
N LYS A 363 9.56 14.80 -7.15
CA LYS A 363 10.75 13.99 -7.39
C LYS A 363 10.48 12.88 -8.41
N GLY A 364 9.76 13.21 -9.48
CA GLY A 364 9.41 12.24 -10.54
C GLY A 364 10.61 11.62 -11.25
N GLY A 365 11.78 12.27 -11.20
CA GLY A 365 13.02 11.77 -11.79
C GLY A 365 13.57 10.49 -11.15
N VAL A 366 13.08 10.12 -9.96
CA VAL A 366 13.51 8.89 -9.27
C VAL A 366 13.29 7.62 -10.11
N ALA A 367 12.31 7.63 -11.03
CA ALA A 367 12.07 6.51 -11.95
C ALA A 367 13.29 6.25 -12.86
N LEU A 368 13.89 7.30 -13.39
CA LEU A 368 15.08 7.22 -14.26
C LEU A 368 16.30 6.76 -13.46
N ALA A 369 16.44 7.24 -12.22
CA ALA A 369 17.52 6.79 -11.36
C ALA A 369 17.45 5.31 -10.99
N VAL A 370 16.23 4.80 -10.78
CA VAL A 370 15.97 3.41 -10.46
C VAL A 370 16.45 2.51 -11.59
N VAL A 371 16.05 2.80 -12.83
CA VAL A 371 16.45 1.97 -13.98
C VAL A 371 17.95 2.05 -14.22
N GLN A 372 18.56 3.24 -14.05
CA GLN A 372 20.00 3.42 -14.26
C GLN A 372 20.85 2.71 -13.21
N GLN A 373 20.54 2.88 -11.91
CA GLN A 373 21.38 2.37 -10.83
C GLN A 373 21.09 0.91 -10.47
N LEU A 374 19.83 0.47 -10.56
CA LEU A 374 19.45 -0.91 -10.24
C LEU A 374 19.43 -1.83 -11.46
N GLY A 375 19.29 -1.29 -12.67
CA GLY A 375 19.07 -2.10 -13.87
C GLY A 375 17.78 -2.92 -13.80
N LEU A 376 16.78 -2.47 -13.02
CA LEU A 376 15.52 -3.18 -12.81
C LEU A 376 14.37 -2.47 -13.51
N PRO A 377 13.46 -3.20 -14.18
CA PRO A 377 12.29 -2.61 -14.78
C PRO A 377 11.28 -2.15 -13.72
N ILE A 378 10.64 -1.01 -13.95
CA ILE A 378 9.49 -0.57 -13.16
C ILE A 378 8.27 -1.35 -13.67
N ARG A 379 7.62 -2.11 -12.79
CA ARG A 379 6.45 -2.94 -13.14
C ARG A 379 5.14 -2.25 -12.82
N PHE A 380 5.09 -1.50 -11.73
CA PHE A 380 3.90 -0.78 -11.30
C PHE A 380 4.23 0.60 -10.74
N ILE A 381 3.27 1.50 -10.88
CA ILE A 381 3.29 2.83 -10.28
C ILE A 381 2.01 3.07 -9.49
N GLY A 382 2.15 3.67 -8.31
CA GLY A 382 1.05 4.03 -7.43
C GLY A 382 1.04 5.54 -7.16
N ALA A 383 -0.10 6.18 -7.43
CA ALA A 383 -0.28 7.62 -7.34
C ALA A 383 -1.49 8.00 -6.47
N GLY A 384 -1.76 7.24 -5.41
CA GLY A 384 -2.80 7.58 -4.44
C GLY A 384 -3.07 6.50 -3.40
N GLU A 385 -4.10 6.69 -2.58
CA GLU A 385 -4.44 5.84 -1.43
C GLU A 385 -5.57 4.85 -1.71
N THR A 386 -6.38 5.07 -2.76
CA THR A 386 -7.50 4.18 -3.09
C THR A 386 -7.00 2.83 -3.60
N ILE A 387 -7.90 1.83 -3.61
CA ILE A 387 -7.58 0.47 -4.06
C ILE A 387 -7.24 0.41 -5.55
N GLU A 388 -7.72 1.38 -6.33
CA GLU A 388 -7.53 1.47 -7.79
C GLU A 388 -6.30 2.30 -8.18
N ASP A 389 -5.67 3.02 -7.25
CA ASP A 389 -4.50 3.87 -7.52
C ASP A 389 -3.19 3.08 -7.62
N LEU A 390 -3.20 1.93 -8.30
CA LEU A 390 -2.02 1.18 -8.72
C LEU A 390 -2.24 0.73 -10.16
N ARG A 391 -1.34 1.09 -11.06
CA ARG A 391 -1.39 0.67 -12.46
C ARG A 391 -0.07 0.05 -12.90
N PRO A 392 -0.11 -0.86 -13.89
CA PRO A 392 1.09 -1.26 -14.61
C PRO A 392 1.84 -0.03 -15.13
N PHE A 393 3.16 -0.09 -15.13
CA PHE A 393 3.97 1.02 -15.60
C PHE A 393 3.96 1.11 -17.13
N SER A 394 3.76 2.33 -17.63
CA SER A 394 3.81 2.69 -19.04
C SER A 394 4.82 3.82 -19.19
N SER A 395 5.98 3.54 -19.79
CA SER A 395 7.03 4.55 -20.04
C SER A 395 6.47 5.70 -20.86
N TYR A 396 5.59 5.41 -21.83
CA TYR A 396 4.91 6.39 -22.65
C TYR A 396 4.05 7.35 -21.81
N GLU A 397 3.08 6.83 -21.05
CA GLU A 397 2.19 7.67 -20.23
C GLU A 397 2.97 8.45 -19.17
N PHE A 398 3.99 7.84 -18.57
CA PHE A 398 4.83 8.49 -17.59
C PHE A 398 5.61 9.66 -18.17
N VAL A 399 6.25 9.47 -19.32
CA VAL A 399 7.05 10.52 -19.99
C VAL A 399 6.14 11.62 -20.55
N GLU A 400 4.97 11.27 -21.10
CA GLU A 400 3.97 12.26 -21.49
C GLU A 400 3.48 13.07 -20.28
N ALA A 401 3.20 12.43 -19.15
CA ALA A 401 2.81 13.15 -17.93
C ALA A 401 3.93 14.07 -17.39
N LEU A 402 5.20 13.68 -17.59
CA LEU A 402 6.38 14.42 -17.13
C LEU A 402 6.74 15.62 -18.04
N LEU A 403 6.49 15.54 -19.35
CA LEU A 403 7.00 16.51 -20.33
C LEU A 403 5.93 17.20 -21.19
N SER A 404 4.67 16.75 -21.16
CA SER A 404 3.63 17.33 -22.02
C SER A 404 2.94 18.53 -21.38
N GLY A 405 3.03 19.66 -22.08
CA GLY A 405 2.32 20.92 -21.79
C GLY A 405 2.72 22.02 -22.75
#